data_AF-A0A8I1A1N3-F1
#
_entry.id   AF-A0A8I1A1N3-F1
#
_cell.length_a   1.000
_cell.length_b   1.000
_cell.length_c   1.000
_cell.angle_alpha   90.00
_cell.angle_beta   90.00
_cell.angle_gamma   90.00
#
_symmetry.space_group_name_H-M   'P 1'
#
loop_
_entity.id
_entity.type
_entity.pdbx_description
1 polymer ?
#
loop_
_entity_poly.entity_id
_entity_poly.type
_entity_poly.pdbx_seq_one_letter_code
_entity_poly.pdbx_strand_id
1 'polypeptide(L)'
;MKIRTLATAGTLTAGIALIGVLGAGVASAATPIVEPEHDRIGLSLSNAETAALAASPIPDAIANIVPGSLRGVWLAPGSAITVTDGKVDALEGAVLGEAAARGGHANVFVSDPNHPASEGHIVLTEQYWN
;
A
#
# COMPACT_ATOMS: atom_id res chain seq x y z
N MET A 1 21.17 -20.25 -25.79
CA MET A 1 19.69 -20.39 -25.61
C MET A 1 19.40 -20.18 -24.13
N LYS A 2 18.95 -19.00 -23.72
CA LYS A 2 17.54 -18.63 -23.46
C LYS A 2 16.89 -19.44 -22.34
N ILE A 3 16.97 -18.92 -21.11
CA ILE A 3 15.87 -18.98 -20.14
C ILE A 3 15.73 -17.55 -19.58
N ARG A 4 15.04 -16.71 -20.36
CA ARG A 4 14.39 -15.49 -19.90
C ARG A 4 12.90 -15.76 -20.14
N THR A 5 12.02 -15.25 -19.27
CA THR A 5 10.56 -15.50 -19.28
C THR A 5 10.24 -16.80 -18.54
N LEU A 6 9.72 -16.77 -17.31
CA LEU A 6 8.26 -16.85 -17.09
C LEU A 6 7.79 -16.52 -15.64
N ALA A 7 8.63 -15.98 -14.74
CA ALA A 7 8.21 -15.78 -13.34
C ALA A 7 7.40 -14.48 -13.10
N THR A 8 7.51 -13.46 -13.95
CA THR A 8 6.97 -12.12 -13.71
C THR A 8 5.50 -11.94 -14.11
N ALA A 9 4.90 -12.87 -14.87
CA ALA A 9 3.54 -12.69 -15.39
C ALA A 9 2.44 -13.08 -14.39
N GLY A 10 2.72 -14.00 -13.45
CA GLY A 10 1.71 -14.56 -12.55
C GLY A 10 1.43 -13.72 -11.29
N THR A 11 2.42 -12.96 -10.81
CA THR A 11 2.26 -12.09 -9.63
C THR A 11 1.55 -10.79 -9.98
N LEU A 12 1.82 -10.23 -11.16
CA LEU A 12 1.18 -9.00 -11.65
C LEU A 12 -0.33 -9.17 -11.91
N THR A 13 -0.79 -10.36 -12.34
CA THR A 13 -2.23 -10.61 -12.57
C THR A 13 -3.04 -10.72 -11.28
N ALA A 14 -2.42 -11.14 -10.17
CA ALA A 14 -3.07 -11.20 -8.87
C ALA A 14 -3.29 -9.80 -8.25
N GLY A 15 -2.37 -8.85 -8.49
CA GLY A 15 -2.51 -7.48 -8.01
C GLY A 15 -3.69 -6.72 -8.63
N ILE A 16 -4.02 -6.99 -9.90
CA ILE A 16 -5.17 -6.37 -10.59
C ILE A 16 -6.51 -6.82 -9.97
N ALA A 17 -6.59 -8.05 -9.47
CA ALA A 17 -7.81 -8.55 -8.82
C ALA A 17 -8.08 -7.89 -7.45
N LEU A 18 -7.02 -7.54 -6.70
CA LEU A 18 -7.14 -6.83 -5.43
C LEU A 18 -7.61 -5.38 -5.64
N ILE A 19 -7.12 -4.73 -6.70
CA ILE A 19 -7.53 -3.38 -7.11
C ILE A 19 -9.04 -3.34 -7.46
N GLY A 20 -9.56 -4.40 -8.07
CA GLY A 20 -10.99 -4.52 -8.41
C GLY A 20 -11.94 -4.55 -7.20
N VAL A 21 -11.50 -5.09 -6.06
CA VAL A 21 -12.32 -5.13 -4.82
C VAL A 21 -12.39 -3.77 -4.13
N LEU A 22 -11.33 -2.96 -4.25
CA LEU A 22 -11.25 -1.62 -3.65
C LEU A 22 -12.13 -0.59 -4.37
N GLY A 23 -12.38 -0.79 -5.68
CA GLY A 23 -13.01 0.23 -6.54
C GLY A 23 -14.54 0.28 -6.56
N ALA A 24 -15.26 -0.59 -5.85
CA ALA A 24 -16.71 -0.71 -6.04
C ALA A 24 -17.57 0.31 -5.25
N GLY A 25 -17.00 1.14 -4.37
CA GLY A 25 -17.78 1.87 -3.36
C GLY A 25 -17.60 3.39 -3.24
N VAL A 26 -16.56 4.00 -3.79
CA VAL A 26 -16.30 5.44 -3.60
C VAL A 26 -15.99 6.11 -4.93
N ALA A 27 -16.77 7.14 -5.27
CA ALA A 27 -16.73 7.82 -6.55
C ALA A 27 -15.44 8.67 -6.73
N SER A 28 -14.37 8.04 -7.20
CA SER A 28 -13.35 8.52 -8.14
C SER A 28 -12.28 7.43 -8.16
N ALA A 29 -12.08 6.74 -9.28
CA ALA A 29 -11.20 5.56 -9.34
C ALA A 29 -9.78 5.89 -8.86
N ALA A 30 -9.37 5.30 -7.74
CA ALA A 30 -7.98 5.27 -7.29
C ALA A 30 -7.03 5.17 -8.49
N THR A 31 -6.03 6.04 -8.53
CA THR A 31 -5.15 6.16 -9.70
C THR A 31 -4.13 5.02 -9.67
N PRO A 32 -4.08 4.15 -10.69
CA PRO A 32 -3.10 3.07 -10.70
C PRO A 32 -1.68 3.61 -10.82
N ILE A 33 -0.76 3.05 -10.03
CA ILE A 33 0.67 3.31 -10.08
C ILE A 33 1.36 2.02 -10.54
N VAL A 34 2.29 2.13 -11.50
CA VAL A 34 3.12 1.01 -11.95
C VAL A 34 4.57 1.48 -11.93
N GLU A 35 5.37 0.89 -11.05
CA GLU A 35 6.80 1.22 -10.88
C GLU A 35 7.64 -0.02 -11.14
N PRO A 36 7.90 -0.35 -12.43
CA PRO A 36 8.64 -1.54 -12.78
C PRO A 36 10.11 -1.47 -12.32
N GLU A 37 10.67 -0.27 -12.16
CA GLU A 37 12.00 -0.06 -11.60
C GLU A 37 12.10 -0.41 -10.10
N HIS A 38 10.95 -0.48 -9.43
CA HIS A 38 10.83 -0.84 -8.02
C HIS A 38 10.12 -2.19 -7.81
N ASP A 39 9.85 -2.94 -8.90
CA ASP A 39 9.06 -4.19 -8.91
C ASP A 39 7.77 -4.11 -8.08
N ARG A 40 7.05 -2.98 -8.20
CA ARG A 40 5.80 -2.73 -7.46
C ARG A 40 4.69 -2.12 -8.31
N ILE A 41 3.47 -2.43 -7.91
CA ILE A 41 2.24 -1.86 -8.47
C ILE A 41 1.34 -1.42 -7.33
N GLY A 42 0.57 -0.37 -7.53
CA GLY A 42 -0.22 0.19 -6.45
C GLY A 42 -1.35 1.10 -6.90
N LEU A 43 -1.91 1.78 -5.92
CA LEU A 43 -2.97 2.75 -6.07
C LEU A 43 -2.56 4.02 -5.34
N SER A 44 -2.64 5.16 -6.04
CA SER A 44 -2.69 6.48 -5.42
C SER A 44 -4.13 6.81 -5.11
N LEU A 45 -4.40 7.03 -3.83
CA LEU A 45 -5.73 7.38 -3.35
C LEU A 45 -5.86 8.89 -3.31
N SER A 46 -7.07 9.40 -3.54
CA SER A 46 -7.41 10.76 -3.11
C SER A 46 -7.54 10.83 -1.57
N ASN A 47 -7.62 12.04 -1.02
CA ASN A 47 -7.89 12.24 0.41
C ASN A 47 -9.19 11.53 0.85
N ALA A 48 -10.26 11.65 0.05
CA ALA A 48 -11.56 11.04 0.33
C ALA A 48 -11.50 9.50 0.29
N GLU A 49 -10.78 8.93 -0.67
CA GLU A 49 -10.57 7.48 -0.75
C GLU A 49 -9.67 6.96 0.37
N THR A 50 -8.65 7.74 0.75
CA THR A 50 -7.80 7.44 1.91
C THR A 50 -8.66 7.37 3.18
N ALA A 51 -9.56 8.33 3.37
CA ALA A 51 -10.50 8.34 4.50
C ALA A 51 -11.46 7.14 4.47
N ALA A 52 -11.98 6.81 3.27
CA ALA A 52 -12.88 5.68 3.10
C ALA A 52 -12.18 4.33 3.36
N LEU A 53 -10.96 4.16 2.86
CA LEU A 53 -10.16 2.96 3.09
C LEU A 53 -9.81 2.80 4.58
N ALA A 54 -9.42 3.91 5.24
CA ALA A 54 -9.14 3.94 6.67
C ALA A 54 -10.33 3.46 7.52
N ALA A 55 -11.55 3.84 7.13
CA ALA A 55 -12.80 3.47 7.82
C ALA A 55 -13.36 2.10 7.39
N SER A 56 -12.73 1.43 6.43
CA SER A 56 -13.20 0.15 5.88
C SER A 56 -12.64 -1.05 6.65
N PRO A 57 -13.24 -2.25 6.49
CA PRO A 57 -12.67 -3.48 7.05
C PRO A 57 -11.44 -4.01 6.28
N ILE A 58 -11.04 -3.35 5.18
CA ILE A 58 -10.01 -3.85 4.27
C ILE A 58 -8.60 -3.87 4.91
N PRO A 59 -8.14 -2.82 5.63
CA PRO A 59 -6.84 -2.86 6.30
C PRO A 59 -6.71 -4.05 7.26
N ASP A 60 -7.78 -4.37 7.99
CA ASP A 60 -7.82 -5.52 8.89
C ASP A 60 -7.81 -6.85 8.11
N ALA A 61 -8.57 -6.94 7.02
CA ALA A 61 -8.51 -8.11 6.13
C ALA A 61 -7.09 -8.34 5.57
N ILE A 62 -6.37 -7.29 5.18
CA ILE A 62 -4.97 -7.37 4.75
C ILE A 62 -4.08 -7.85 5.90
N ALA A 63 -4.26 -7.31 7.11
CA ALA A 63 -3.50 -7.71 8.29
C ALA A 63 -3.65 -9.19 8.65
N ASN A 64 -4.82 -9.78 8.34
CA ASN A 64 -5.09 -11.21 8.53
C ASN A 64 -4.44 -12.10 7.46
N ILE A 65 -4.14 -11.57 6.28
CA ILE A 65 -3.56 -12.32 5.15
C ILE A 65 -2.05 -12.17 5.09
N VAL A 66 -1.55 -10.96 5.35
CA VAL A 66 -0.13 -10.59 5.24
C VAL A 66 0.41 -10.34 6.64
N PRO A 67 1.40 -11.11 7.12
CA PRO A 67 1.96 -10.91 8.46
C PRO A 67 2.60 -9.54 8.59
N GLY A 68 2.53 -8.93 9.79
CA GLY A 68 3.05 -7.58 10.05
C GLY A 68 4.52 -7.37 9.66
N SER A 69 5.35 -8.40 9.71
CA SER A 69 6.76 -8.33 9.27
C SER A 69 6.93 -8.11 7.76
N LEU A 70 5.90 -8.40 6.96
CA LEU A 70 5.89 -8.21 5.49
C LEU A 70 5.04 -7.00 5.08
N ARG A 71 4.62 -6.18 6.04
CA ARG A 71 3.84 -4.96 5.82
C ARG A 71 4.69 -3.77 6.24
N GLY A 72 4.93 -2.86 5.31
CA GLY A 72 5.72 -1.66 5.49
C GLY A 72 4.83 -0.43 5.53
N VAL A 73 5.26 0.57 6.27
CA VAL A 73 4.64 1.89 6.28
C VAL A 73 5.71 2.95 6.18
N TRP A 74 5.57 3.85 5.22
CA TRP A 74 6.37 5.07 5.14
C TRP A 74 5.51 6.25 5.55
N LEU A 75 5.84 6.80 6.71
CA LEU A 75 5.15 7.95 7.29
C LEU A 75 5.64 9.23 6.63
N ALA A 76 4.73 10.15 6.36
CA ALA A 76 5.12 11.46 5.88
C ALA A 76 5.82 12.26 7.01
N PRO A 77 6.76 13.16 6.68
CA PRO A 77 7.52 13.91 7.67
C PRO A 77 6.63 14.64 8.69
N GLY A 78 6.89 14.41 9.98
CA GLY A 78 6.10 15.01 11.05
C GLY A 78 4.76 14.31 11.32
N SER A 79 4.57 13.06 10.87
CA SER A 79 3.52 12.16 11.35
C SER A 79 3.58 12.03 12.88
N ALA A 80 2.41 11.97 13.52
CA ALA A 80 2.26 11.75 14.94
C ALA A 80 2.32 10.25 15.32
N ILE A 81 2.38 9.36 14.32
CA ILE A 81 2.47 7.92 14.56
C ILE A 81 3.85 7.58 15.12
N THR A 82 3.86 6.79 16.18
CA THR A 82 5.09 6.41 16.88
C THR A 82 5.82 5.34 16.09
N VAL A 83 7.15 5.49 16.02
CA VAL A 83 8.06 4.49 15.46
C VAL A 83 8.91 3.96 16.60
N THR A 84 8.91 2.65 16.81
CA THR A 84 9.68 1.97 17.85
C THR A 84 10.60 0.95 17.20
N ASP A 85 11.91 1.04 17.47
CA ASP A 85 12.93 0.18 16.85
C ASP A 85 12.87 0.13 15.31
N GLY A 86 12.57 1.28 14.69
CA GLY A 86 12.43 1.39 13.23
C GLY A 86 11.14 0.78 12.66
N LYS A 87 10.22 0.33 13.52
CA LYS A 87 8.93 -0.22 13.12
C LYS A 87 7.80 0.73 13.48
N VAL A 88 6.84 0.87 12.58
CA VAL A 88 5.65 1.66 12.82
C VAL A 88 4.75 0.94 13.81
N ASP A 89 4.48 1.56 14.96
CA ASP A 89 3.60 1.03 16.00
C ASP A 89 2.15 1.47 15.76
N ALA A 90 1.62 1.13 14.59
CA ALA A 90 0.26 1.45 14.21
C ALA A 90 -0.31 0.46 13.20
N LEU A 91 -1.62 0.26 13.26
CA LEU A 91 -2.38 -0.43 12.21
C LEU A 91 -2.46 0.44 10.95
N GLU A 92 -2.52 -0.15 9.76
CA GLU A 92 -2.61 0.63 8.52
C GLU A 92 -3.82 1.55 8.48
N GLY A 93 -4.95 1.15 9.10
CA GLY A 93 -6.12 2.02 9.22
C GLY A 93 -5.81 3.35 9.94
N ALA A 94 -4.95 3.33 10.96
CA ALA A 94 -4.53 4.54 11.67
C ALA A 94 -3.60 5.41 10.82
N VAL A 95 -2.72 4.78 10.04
CA VAL A 95 -1.83 5.45 9.07
C VAL A 95 -2.65 6.17 7.99
N LEU A 96 -3.60 5.46 7.37
CA LEU A 96 -4.50 6.04 6.38
C LEU A 96 -5.36 7.14 7.00
N GLY A 97 -5.89 6.90 8.20
CA GLY A 97 -6.71 7.87 8.93
C GLY A 97 -5.99 9.17 9.24
N GLU A 98 -4.71 9.09 9.64
CA GLU A 98 -3.90 10.29 9.86
C GLU A 98 -3.71 11.08 8.55
N ALA A 99 -3.36 10.40 7.45
CA ALA A 99 -3.20 11.07 6.16
C ALA A 99 -4.47 11.78 5.71
N ALA A 100 -5.61 11.12 5.84
CA ALA A 100 -6.91 11.71 5.56
C ALA A 100 -7.19 12.93 6.45
N ALA A 101 -6.98 12.81 7.77
CA ALA A 101 -7.25 13.86 8.75
C ALA A 101 -6.40 15.12 8.56
N ARG A 102 -5.20 14.98 7.98
CA ARG A 102 -4.31 16.10 7.67
C ARG A 102 -4.54 16.70 6.28
N GLY A 103 -5.61 16.30 5.60
CA GLY A 103 -5.93 16.74 4.25
C GLY A 103 -5.03 16.11 3.17
N GLY A 104 -4.14 15.19 3.54
CA GLY A 104 -3.23 14.49 2.64
C GLY A 104 -3.85 13.24 2.01
N HIS A 105 -3.01 12.32 1.55
CA HIS A 105 -3.46 11.07 0.94
C HIS A 105 -2.46 9.94 1.19
N ALA A 106 -2.80 8.73 0.74
CA ALA A 106 -1.90 7.60 0.80
C ALA A 106 -1.79 6.86 -0.53
N ASN A 107 -0.61 6.29 -0.77
CA ASN A 107 -0.40 5.30 -1.80
C ASN A 107 -0.31 3.91 -1.15
N VAL A 108 -0.93 2.91 -1.78
CA VAL A 108 -0.85 1.51 -1.32
C VAL A 108 -0.29 0.66 -2.43
N PHE A 109 0.80 -0.06 -2.15
CA PHE A 109 1.51 -0.89 -3.11
C PHE A 109 1.49 -2.37 -2.71
N VAL A 110 1.56 -3.21 -3.74
CA VAL A 110 2.01 -4.59 -3.68
C VAL A 110 3.35 -4.68 -4.41
N SER A 111 4.36 -5.22 -3.73
CA SER A 111 5.76 -5.21 -4.19
C SER A 111 6.38 -6.61 -4.13
N ASP A 112 7.42 -6.85 -4.93
CA ASP A 112 8.30 -8.02 -4.71
C ASP A 112 9.13 -7.79 -3.43
N PRO A 113 8.98 -8.62 -2.38
CA PRO A 113 9.74 -8.47 -1.14
C PRO A 113 11.24 -8.72 -1.33
N ASN A 114 11.68 -9.33 -2.44
CA ASN A 114 13.10 -9.53 -2.73
C ASN A 114 13.75 -8.31 -3.39
N HIS A 115 12.97 -7.35 -3.87
CA HIS A 115 13.49 -6.14 -4.46
C HIS A 115 13.98 -5.18 -3.36
N PRO A 116 15.17 -4.56 -3.48
CA PRO A 116 15.75 -3.74 -2.42
C PRO A 116 14.88 -2.52 -2.05
N ALA A 117 14.14 -1.95 -3.00
CA ALA A 117 13.24 -0.82 -2.74
C ALA A 117 12.02 -1.19 -1.87
N SER A 118 11.73 -2.48 -1.71
CA SER A 118 10.60 -2.95 -0.90
C SER A 118 10.96 -3.16 0.57
N GLU A 119 12.26 -3.16 0.93
CA GLU A 119 12.77 -3.44 2.28
C GLU A 119 12.23 -4.75 2.91
N GLY A 120 11.88 -5.74 2.07
CA GLY A 120 11.27 -7.00 2.53
C GLY A 120 9.74 -6.97 2.68
N HIS A 121 9.09 -5.85 2.38
CA HIS A 121 7.65 -5.68 2.49
C HIS A 121 6.92 -6.07 1.20
N ILE A 122 5.86 -6.85 1.34
CA ILE A 122 4.94 -7.21 0.25
C ILE A 122 3.87 -6.14 0.08
N VAL A 123 3.36 -5.61 1.19
CA VAL A 123 2.40 -4.50 1.19
C VAL A 123 3.08 -3.28 1.76
N LEU A 124 3.02 -2.16 1.05
CA LEU A 124 3.59 -0.90 1.49
C LEU A 124 2.52 0.18 1.45
N THR A 125 2.34 0.88 2.57
CA THR A 125 1.49 2.07 2.65
C THR A 125 2.37 3.30 2.83
N GLU A 126 2.24 4.28 1.93
CA GLU A 126 3.00 5.52 1.97
C GLU A 126 2.05 6.68 2.22
N GLN A 127 2.33 7.49 3.25
CA GLN A 127 1.58 8.71 3.53
C GLN A 127 2.17 9.91 2.78
N TYR A 128 1.30 10.84 2.41
CA TYR A 128 1.65 12.11 1.79
C TYR A 128 0.80 13.24 2.38
N TRP A 129 1.41 14.42 2.56
CA TRP A 129 0.69 15.66 2.88
C TRP A 129 0.40 16.46 1.60
N ASN A 130 -0.61 17.32 1.65
CA ASN A 130 -0.87 18.31 0.59
C ASN A 130 -0.04 19.59 0.79
#